data_AF-A0A955VV84-F1
#
_entry.id   AF-A0A955VV84-F1
#
_cell.length_a   1.000
_cell.length_b   1.000
_cell.length_c   1.000
_cell.angle_alpha   90.00
_cell.angle_beta   90.00
_cell.angle_gamma   90.00
#
_symmetry.space_group_name_H-M   'P 1'
#
loop_
_entity.id
_entity.type
_entity.pdbx_description
1 polymer ?
#
loop_
_entity_poly.entity_id
_entity_poly.type
_entity_poly.pdbx_seq_one_letter_code
_entity_poly.pdbx_strand_id
1 'polypeptide(L)' 'MGAPKALAVLDGETFVAGLVRRLLAGGCATVTVVVGADAERVRAAVPAPGRVVVAADWARGMRASLRAGVAA' A
#
# COMPACT_ATOMS: atom_id res chain seq x y z
N MET A 1 -9.72 14.40 11.53
CA MET A 1 -8.80 13.28 11.85
C MET A 1 -9.33 12.05 11.15
N GLY A 2 -8.61 11.54 10.14
CA GLY A 2 -9.08 10.42 9.32
C GLY A 2 -8.16 9.20 9.49
N ALA A 3 -8.73 8.00 9.50
CA ALA A 3 -7.95 6.77 9.48
C ALA A 3 -7.29 6.57 8.09
N PRO A 4 -6.16 5.86 8.00
CA PRO A 4 -5.51 5.57 6.72
C PRO A 4 -6.49 4.84 5.78
N LYS A 5 -6.77 5.42 4.61
CA LYS A 5 -7.69 4.84 3.62
C LYS A 5 -7.32 3.41 3.20
N ALA A 6 -6.04 3.07 3.27
CA ALA A 6 -5.54 1.71 3.02
C ALA A 6 -6.11 0.66 3.99
N LEU A 7 -6.45 1.08 5.20
CA LEU A 7 -6.99 0.25 6.28
C LEU A 7 -8.52 0.31 6.37
N ALA A 8 -9.19 1.03 5.48
CA ALA A 8 -10.64 0.98 5.41
C ALA A 8 -11.09 -0.46 5.15
N VAL A 9 -12.05 -0.95 5.93
CA VAL A 9 -12.59 -2.30 5.76
C VAL A 9 -13.73 -2.25 4.75
N LEU A 10 -13.66 -3.09 3.73
CA LEU A 10 -14.68 -3.29 2.72
C LEU A 10 -14.85 -4.79 2.53
N ASP A 11 -16.09 -5.28 2.61
CA ASP A 11 -16.42 -6.70 2.45
C ASP A 11 -15.62 -7.65 3.37
N GLY A 12 -15.32 -7.19 4.60
CA GLY A 12 -14.62 -7.98 5.62
C GLY A 12 -13.10 -8.03 5.49
N GLU A 13 -12.50 -7.38 4.49
CA GLU A 13 -11.05 -7.26 4.34
C GLU A 13 -10.59 -5.80 4.28
N THR A 14 -9.31 -5.52 4.58
CA THR A 14 -8.76 -4.18 4.40
C THR A 14 -8.67 -3.86 2.91
N PHE A 15 -8.89 -2.59 2.55
CA PHE A 15 -8.85 -2.13 1.17
C PHE A 15 -7.52 -2.50 0.48
N VAL A 16 -6.40 -2.34 1.19
CA VAL A 16 -5.08 -2.71 0.69
C VAL A 16 -4.93 -4.21 0.44
N ALA A 17 -5.46 -5.07 1.33
CA ALA A 17 -5.40 -6.51 1.14
C ALA A 17 -6.20 -6.96 -0.08
N GLY A 18 -7.43 -6.45 -0.22
CA GLY A 18 -8.29 -6.78 -1.37
C GLY A 18 -7.69 -6.30 -2.69
N LEU A 19 -7.06 -5.11 -2.73
CA LEU A 19 -6.36 -4.63 -3.92
C LEU A 19 -5.17 -5.51 -4.31
N VAL A 20 -4.32 -5.86 -3.33
CA VAL A 20 -3.15 -6.73 -3.58
C VAL A 20 -3.60 -8.08 -4.13
N ARG A 21 -4.60 -8.70 -3.51
CA ARG A 21 -5.17 -9.97 -4.00
C ARG A 21 -5.71 -9.87 -5.42
N ARG A 22 -6.48 -8.82 -5.73
CA ARG A 22 -7.07 -8.62 -7.07
C ARG A 22 -6.01 -8.41 -8.14
N LEU A 23 -4.96 -7.64 -7.86
CA LEU A 23 -3.85 -7.41 -8.80
C LEU A 23 -3.08 -8.70 -9.09
N LEU A 24 -2.77 -9.48 -8.05
CA LEU A 24 -2.11 -10.78 -8.21
C LEU A 24 -2.98 -11.78 -8.98
N ALA A 25 -4.27 -11.86 -8.67
CA ALA A 25 -5.22 -12.71 -9.40
C ALA A 25 -5.38 -12.26 -10.87
N GLY A 26 -5.19 -10.97 -11.15
CA GLY A 26 -5.16 -10.41 -12.50
C GLY A 26 -3.86 -10.67 -13.28
N GLY A 27 -2.89 -11.39 -12.70
CA GLY A 27 -1.65 -11.77 -13.38
C GLY A 27 -0.47 -10.83 -13.12
N CYS A 28 -0.58 -9.86 -12.20
CA CYS A 28 0.59 -9.10 -11.78
C CYS A 28 1.58 -10.04 -11.08
N ALA A 29 2.79 -10.17 -11.63
CA ALA A 29 3.84 -10.99 -11.03
C ALA A 29 4.30 -10.45 -9.66
N THR A 30 4.23 -9.13 -9.48
CA THR A 30 4.63 -8.44 -8.25
C THR A 30 3.69 -7.27 -7.96
N VAL A 31 3.39 -7.02 -6.68
CA VAL A 31 2.60 -5.86 -6.23
C VAL A 31 3.37 -5.11 -5.15
N THR A 32 3.67 -3.85 -5.43
CA THR A 32 4.36 -2.94 -4.50
C THR A 32 3.37 -1.90 -3.98
N VAL A 33 3.19 -1.88 -2.65
CA VAL A 33 2.34 -0.94 -1.95
C VAL A 33 3.22 0.16 -1.36
N VAL A 34 3.10 1.37 -1.91
CA VAL A 34 3.82 2.52 -1.37
C VAL A 34 2.98 3.21 -0.30
N VAL A 35 3.54 3.37 0.89
CA VAL A 35 2.86 3.93 2.06
C VAL A 35 3.64 5.13 2.60
N GLY A 36 2.91 6.13 3.07
CA GLY A 36 3.48 7.32 3.74
C GLY A 36 3.21 7.27 5.23
N ALA A 37 2.25 8.06 5.70
CA ALA A 37 1.79 8.03 7.08
C ALA A 37 1.21 6.67 7.47
N ASP A 38 1.36 6.31 8.75
CA ASP A 38 0.90 5.03 9.34
C ASP A 38 1.48 3.78 8.63
N ALA A 39 2.69 3.89 8.06
CA ALA A 39 3.35 2.83 7.29
C ALA A 39 3.35 1.47 7.98
N GLU A 40 3.65 1.41 9.28
CA GLU A 40 3.67 0.16 10.05
C GLU A 40 2.30 -0.53 10.10
N ARG A 41 1.23 0.26 10.31
CA ARG A 41 -0.13 -0.28 10.36
C ARG A 41 -0.57 -0.79 8.99
N VAL A 42 -0.24 -0.08 7.92
CA VAL A 42 -0.52 -0.54 6.55
C VAL A 42 0.31 -1.76 6.21
N ARG A 43 1.59 -1.81 6.63
CA ARG A 43 2.48 -2.94 6.40
C ARG A 43 1.92 -4.24 6.97
N ALA A 44 1.39 -4.19 8.18
CA ALA A 44 0.73 -5.35 8.81
C ALA A 44 -0.52 -5.83 8.05
N ALA A 45 -1.15 -4.97 7.26
CA ALA A 45 -2.35 -5.28 6.49
C ALA A 45 -2.09 -5.74 5.05
N VAL A 46 -0.83 -5.71 4.57
CA VAL A 46 -0.48 -6.15 3.21
C VAL A 46 -0.20 -7.67 3.21
N PRO A 47 -1.00 -8.47 2.47
CA PRO A 47 -0.77 -9.91 2.38
C PRO A 47 0.42 -10.23 1.48
N ALA A 48 1.12 -11.33 1.77
CA ALA A 48 2.13 -11.89 0.87
C ALA A 48 1.47 -12.39 -0.44
N PRO A 49 2.18 -12.33 -1.60
CA PRO A 49 3.54 -11.83 -1.82
C PRO A 49 3.67 -10.30 -1.99
N GLY A 50 2.68 -9.51 -1.58
CA GLY A 50 2.74 -8.05 -1.65
C GLY A 50 3.91 -7.47 -0.84
N ARG A 51 4.56 -6.43 -1.40
CA ARG A 51 5.71 -5.75 -0.78
C ARG A 51 5.34 -4.33 -0.40
N VAL A 52 5.94 -3.82 0.67
CA VAL A 52 5.64 -2.50 1.21
C VAL A 52 6.87 -1.61 1.14
N VAL A 53 6.71 -0.44 0.53
CA VAL A 53 7.76 0.59 0.40
C VAL A 53 7.30 1.82 1.17
N VAL A 54 8.14 2.30 2.09
CA VAL A 54 7.84 3.50 2.88
C VAL A 54 8.42 4.71 2.16
N ALA A 55 7.55 5.62 1.73
CA ALA A 55 7.97 6.90 1.19
C ALA A 55 8.26 7.87 2.35
N ALA A 56 9.52 7.94 2.80
CA ALA A 56 9.93 8.80 3.92
C ALA A 56 9.60 10.28 3.71
N ASP A 57 9.64 10.76 2.47
CA ASP A 57 9.33 12.14 2.06
C ASP A 57 7.85 12.38 1.71
N TRP A 58 6.92 11.51 2.16
CA TRP A 58 5.49 11.63 1.84
C TRP A 58 4.90 13.02 2.13
N ALA A 59 5.40 13.71 3.16
CA ALA A 59 4.98 15.06 3.54
C ALA A 59 5.31 16.12 2.47
N ARG A 60 6.25 15.86 1.56
CA ARG A 60 6.61 16.73 0.43
C ARG A 60 5.64 16.59 -0.76
N GLY A 61 4.61 15.75 -0.65
CA GLY A 61 3.52 15.61 -1.60
C GLY A 61 3.58 14.35 -2.47
N MET A 62 2.52 14.13 -3.27
CA MET A 62 2.24 12.88 -4.04
C MET A 62 3.37 12.42 -4.97
N ARG A 63 4.21 13.34 -5.46
CA ARG A 63 5.36 13.04 -6.34
C ARG A 63 6.50 12.30 -5.61
N ALA A 64 6.57 12.38 -4.29
CA ALA A 64 7.57 11.65 -3.50
C ALA A 64 7.22 10.17 -3.37
N SER A 65 5.94 9.85 -3.14
CA SER A 65 5.46 8.45 -3.08
C SER A 65 5.64 7.73 -4.42
N LEU A 66 5.35 8.38 -5.55
CA LEU A 66 5.53 7.76 -6.86
C LEU A 66 7.02 7.43 -7.14
N ARG A 67 7.93 8.36 -6.83
CA ARG A 67 9.37 8.13 -7.02
C ARG A 67 9.89 6.97 -6.18
N ALA A 68 9.46 6.86 -4.92
CA ALA A 68 9.82 5.74 -4.06
C ALA A 68 9.32 4.39 -4.62
N GLY A 69 8.12 4.37 -5.22
CA GLY A 69 7.57 3.16 -5.82
C GLY A 69 8.28 2.71 -7.10
N VAL A 70 8.74 3.65 -7.94
CA VAL A 70 9.46 3.33 -9.19
C VAL A 70 10.90 2.87 -8.93
N ALA A 71 11.52 3.34 -7.84
CA ALA A 71 12.91 3.02 -7.51
C ALA A 71 13.10 1.72 -6.71
N ALA A 72 12.01 1.03 -6.34
CA ALA A 72 12.02 -0.15 -5.48
C ALA A 72 11.89 -1.45 -6.30
#